data_AF-E7RYA9-F1
#
_entry.id   AF-E7RYA9-F1
#
_cell.length_a   1.000
_cell.length_b   1.000
_cell.length_c   1.000
_cell.angle_alpha   90.00
_cell.angle_beta   90.00
_cell.angle_gamma   90.00
#
_symmetry.space_group_name_H-M   'P 1'
#
loop_
_entity.id
_entity.type
_entity.pdbx_description
1 polymer ?
#
loop_
_entity_poly.entity_id
_entity_poly.type
_entity_poly.pdbx_seq_one_letter_code
_entity_poly.pdbx_strand_id
1 'polypeptide(L)'
;MNTTPDLHYQNANFLRELAEKLPRISPEDGCPEHMRLLQKLADEQLAEAQHIDWVRAKVAAARDDTRPDVPVEEAMTEFRIRMERLHNGNL
;
A
#
# COMPACT_ATOMS: atom_id res chain seq x y z
N MET A 1 -5.37 -17.89 11.92
CA MET A 1 -5.42 -17.58 10.47
C MET A 1 -4.64 -16.28 10.28
N ASN A 2 -3.63 -16.24 9.42
CA ASN A 2 -2.91 -14.99 9.12
C ASN A 2 -3.86 -14.01 8.43
N THR A 3 -3.80 -12.72 8.77
CA THR A 3 -4.56 -11.71 8.03
C THR A 3 -3.90 -11.47 6.67
N THR A 4 -4.65 -10.99 5.68
CA THR A 4 -4.12 -10.68 4.34
C THR A 4 -2.83 -9.84 4.36
N PRO A 5 -2.69 -8.73 5.12
CA PRO A 5 -1.44 -7.99 5.18
C PRO A 5 -0.30 -8.78 5.84
N ASP A 6 -0.58 -9.62 6.85
CA ASP A 6 0.44 -10.48 7.47
C ASP A 6 1.08 -11.41 6.44
N LEU A 7 0.28 -11.94 5.50
CA LEU A 7 0.79 -12.78 4.41
C LEU A 7 1.70 -11.99 3.47
N HIS A 8 1.32 -10.76 3.11
CA HIS A 8 2.15 -9.91 2.24
C HIS A 8 3.47 -9.50 2.91
N TYR A 9 3.47 -9.17 4.21
CA TYR A 9 4.71 -8.94 4.95
C TYR A 9 5.60 -10.19 5.00
N GLN A 10 5.02 -11.37 5.23
CA GLN A 10 5.76 -12.64 5.22
C GLN A 10 6.37 -12.92 3.85
N ASN A 11 5.61 -12.71 2.77
CA ASN A 11 6.11 -12.86 1.41
C ASN A 11 7.25 -11.89 1.11
N ALA A 12 7.12 -10.62 1.51
CA ALA A 12 8.17 -9.62 1.33
C ALA A 12 9.48 -10.04 2.04
N ASN A 13 9.39 -10.50 3.29
CA ASN A 13 10.54 -10.98 4.04
C ASN A 13 11.17 -12.22 3.39
N PHE A 14 10.34 -13.21 3.02
CA PHE A 14 10.81 -14.42 2.34
C PHE A 14 11.57 -14.09 1.04
N LEU A 15 11.02 -13.19 0.22
CA LEU A 15 11.62 -12.82 -1.06
C LEU A 15 12.97 -12.08 -0.88
N ARG A 16 13.09 -11.21 0.14
CA ARG A 16 14.37 -10.57 0.48
C ARG A 16 15.40 -11.59 0.94
N GLU A 17 15.03 -12.47 1.87
CA GLU A 17 15.92 -13.53 2.35
C GLU A 17 16.34 -14.47 1.21
N LEU A 18 15.42 -14.77 0.30
CA LEU A 18 15.72 -15.58 -0.88
C LEU A 18 16.73 -14.85 -1.77
N ALA A 19 16.53 -13.56 -2.06
CA ALA A 19 17.47 -12.77 -2.86
C ALA A 19 18.89 -12.79 -2.27
N GLU A 20 19.01 -12.64 -0.95
CA GLU A 20 20.30 -12.66 -0.24
C GLU A 20 20.98 -14.03 -0.25
N LYS A 21 20.19 -15.11 -0.11
CA LYS A 21 20.72 -16.47 0.01
C LYS A 21 20.88 -17.17 -1.34
N LEU A 22 20.19 -16.71 -2.40
CA LEU A 22 20.15 -17.35 -3.72
C LEU A 22 21.55 -17.66 -4.29
N PRO A 23 22.53 -16.74 -4.27
CA PRO A 23 23.87 -17.00 -4.79
C PRO A 23 24.63 -18.11 -4.06
N ARG A 24 24.26 -18.41 -2.81
CA ARG A 24 24.86 -19.49 -2.02
C ARG A 24 24.15 -20.82 -2.21
N ILE A 25 22.84 -20.82 -2.39
CA ILE A 25 22.02 -22.04 -2.50
C ILE A 25 21.91 -22.56 -3.94
N SER A 26 21.94 -21.68 -4.94
CA SER A 26 21.97 -22.02 -6.36
C SER A 26 22.84 -21.00 -7.09
N PRO A 27 24.13 -21.28 -7.29
CA PRO A 27 25.05 -20.36 -7.96
C PRO A 27 24.67 -20.06 -9.41
N GLU A 28 23.96 -20.99 -10.08
CA GLU A 28 23.46 -20.83 -11.45
C GLU A 28 22.26 -19.86 -11.49
N ASP A 29 21.37 -19.93 -10.50
CA ASP A 29 20.20 -19.05 -10.40
C ASP A 29 20.47 -17.75 -9.65
N GLY A 30 21.57 -17.66 -8.91
CA GLY A 30 21.98 -16.50 -8.11
C GLY A 30 22.56 -15.36 -8.92
N CYS A 31 22.18 -15.21 -10.18
CA CYS A 31 22.66 -14.12 -11.01
C CYS A 31 22.07 -12.78 -10.55
N PRO A 32 22.75 -11.65 -10.83
CA PRO A 32 22.30 -10.33 -10.37
C PRO A 32 20.88 -9.96 -10.82
N GLU A 33 20.45 -10.42 -12.00
CA GLU A 33 19.10 -10.12 -12.52
C GLU A 33 18.01 -10.84 -11.74
N HIS A 34 18.23 -12.10 -11.33
CA HIS A 34 17.28 -12.82 -10.49
C HIS A 34 17.20 -12.21 -9.08
N MET A 35 18.32 -11.80 -8.50
CA MET A 35 18.32 -11.10 -7.22
C MET A 35 17.55 -9.78 -7.30
N ARG A 36 17.72 -9.00 -8.37
CA ARG A 36 16.97 -7.76 -8.61
C ARG A 36 15.48 -8.02 -8.75
N LEU A 37 15.09 -9.08 -9.47
CA LEU A 37 13.69 -9.47 -9.60
C LEU A 37 13.07 -9.81 -8.25
N LEU A 38 13.75 -10.62 -7.44
CA LEU A 38 13.27 -10.99 -6.10
C LEU A 38 13.15 -9.78 -5.19
N GLN A 39 14.12 -8.85 -5.23
CA GLN A 39 14.05 -7.61 -4.47
C GLN A 39 12.85 -6.76 -4.90
N LYS A 40 12.60 -6.62 -6.20
CA LYS A 40 11.45 -5.89 -6.73
C LYS A 40 10.13 -6.52 -6.27
N LEU A 41 10.00 -7.85 -6.37
CA LEU A 41 8.81 -8.56 -5.89
C LEU A 41 8.61 -8.38 -4.39
N ALA A 42 9.68 -8.38 -3.60
CA ALA A 42 9.59 -8.12 -2.17
C ALA A 42 9.05 -6.72 -1.87
N ASP A 43 9.51 -5.71 -2.62
CA ASP A 43 9.07 -4.33 -2.46
C ASP A 43 7.59 -4.17 -2.88
N GLU A 44 7.15 -4.88 -3.93
CA GLU A 44 5.74 -4.95 -4.32
C GLU A 44 4.87 -5.59 -3.22
N GLN A 45 5.31 -6.70 -2.62
CA GLN A 45 4.60 -7.32 -1.50
C GLN A 45 4.52 -6.40 -0.28
N LEU A 46 5.61 -5.67 0.03
CA LEU A 46 5.62 -4.70 1.12
C LEU A 46 4.65 -3.54 0.86
N ALA A 47 4.62 -3.01 -0.36
CA ALA A 47 3.71 -1.94 -0.76
C ALA A 47 2.24 -2.38 -0.62
N GLU A 48 1.91 -3.60 -1.01
CA GLU A 48 0.55 -4.16 -0.87
C GLU A 48 0.15 -4.29 0.61
N ALA A 49 1.04 -4.81 1.46
CA ALA A 49 0.79 -4.92 2.89
C ALA A 49 0.49 -3.56 3.53
N GLN A 50 1.32 -2.57 3.22
CA GLN A 50 1.17 -1.19 3.70
C GLN A 50 -0.11 -0.52 3.16
N HIS A 51 -0.47 -0.79 1.90
CA HIS A 51 -1.71 -0.30 1.32
C HIS A 51 -2.93 -0.85 2.07
N ILE A 52 -2.95 -2.15 2.34
CA ILE A 52 -4.05 -2.79 3.09
C ILE A 52 -4.14 -2.21 4.50
N ASP A 53 -3.03 -2.05 5.21
CA ASP A 53 -3.01 -1.46 6.55
C ASP A 53 -3.52 -0.02 6.53
N TRP A 54 -3.10 0.77 5.54
CA TRP A 54 -3.59 2.13 5.35
C TRP A 54 -5.10 2.17 5.08
N VAL A 55 -5.62 1.30 4.21
CA VAL A 55 -7.08 1.19 3.95
C VAL A 55 -7.82 0.82 5.23
N ARG A 56 -7.33 -0.16 5.99
CA ARG A 56 -7.95 -0.58 7.25
C ARG A 56 -7.98 0.55 8.27
N ALA A 57 -6.88 1.27 8.44
CA ALA A 57 -6.80 2.42 9.33
C ALA A 57 -7.77 3.53 8.89
N LYS A 58 -7.83 3.83 7.58
CA LYS A 58 -8.75 4.82 7.03
C LYS A 58 -10.22 4.45 7.24
N VAL A 59 -10.57 3.18 7.03
CA VAL A 59 -11.94 2.66 7.27
C VAL A 59 -12.28 2.67 8.75
N ALA A 60 -11.35 2.27 9.62
CA ALA A 60 -11.56 2.32 11.07
C ALA A 60 -11.83 3.75 11.54
N ALA A 61 -11.02 4.72 11.09
CA ALA A 61 -11.24 6.14 11.39
C ALA A 61 -12.59 6.65 10.86
N ALA A 62 -12.99 6.26 9.64
CA ALA A 62 -14.28 6.65 9.08
C ALA A 62 -15.47 6.03 9.83
N ARG A 63 -15.32 4.81 10.38
CA ARG A 63 -16.35 4.16 11.20
C ARG A 63 -16.47 4.75 12.60
N ASP A 64 -15.40 5.31 13.12
CA ASP A 64 -15.37 5.99 14.42
C ASP A 64 -15.91 7.43 14.35
N ASP A 65 -16.04 7.99 13.14
CA ASP A 65 -16.60 9.31 12.91
C ASP A 65 -18.10 9.34 13.24
N THR A 66 -18.48 10.14 14.22
CA THR A 66 -19.86 10.27 14.69
C THR A 66 -20.67 11.33 13.95
N ARG A 67 -20.07 12.04 12.98
CA ARG A 67 -20.78 13.04 12.19
C ARG A 67 -21.85 12.35 11.32
N PRO A 68 -22.99 13.00 11.08
CA PRO A 68 -24.02 12.44 10.22
C PRO A 68 -23.53 12.28 8.78
N ASP A 69 -24.10 11.30 8.08
CA ASP A 69 -23.85 11.12 6.66
C ASP A 69 -24.27 12.38 5.87
N VAL A 70 -23.43 12.75 4.89
CA VAL A 70 -23.71 13.85 3.97
C VAL A 70 -24.17 13.26 2.63
N PRO A 71 -25.25 13.77 2.02
CA PRO A 71 -25.64 13.37 0.67
C PRO A 71 -24.50 13.60 -0.33
N VAL A 72 -24.29 12.63 -1.23
CA VAL A 72 -23.18 12.67 -2.20
C VAL A 72 -23.19 13.96 -3.03
N GLU A 73 -24.37 14.44 -3.44
CA GLU A 73 -24.51 15.68 -4.23
C GLU A 73 -24.02 16.92 -3.46
N GLU A 74 -24.31 16.98 -2.16
CA GLU A 74 -23.87 18.07 -1.29
C GLU A 74 -22.35 18.02 -1.09
N ALA A 75 -21.80 16.84 -0.80
CA ALA A 75 -20.36 16.64 -0.68
C ALA A 75 -19.60 16.98 -1.97
N MET A 76 -20.15 16.61 -3.13
CA MET A 76 -19.56 16.92 -4.44
C MET A 76 -19.63 18.40 -4.76
N THR A 77 -20.69 19.09 -4.36
CA THR A 77 -20.83 20.54 -4.54
C THR A 77 -19.76 21.28 -3.73
N GLU A 78 -19.64 20.97 -2.43
CA GLU A 78 -18.62 21.56 -1.57
C GLU A 78 -17.20 21.25 -2.05
N PHE A 79 -16.96 20.03 -2.54
CA PHE A 79 -15.68 19.64 -3.12
C PHE A 79 -15.32 20.49 -4.34
N ARG A 80 -16.26 20.70 -5.29
CA ARG A 80 -16.03 21.53 -6.49
C ARG A 80 -15.74 22.98 -6.10
N ILE A 81 -16.55 23.57 -5.22
CA ILE A 81 -16.36 24.95 -4.73
C ILE A 81 -14.97 25.10 -4.12
N ARG A 82 -14.55 24.14 -3.28
CA ARG A 82 -13.22 24.16 -2.67
C ARG A 82 -12.10 24.08 -3.69
N MET A 83 -12.22 23.19 -4.68
CA MET A 83 -11.23 23.05 -5.75
C MET A 83 -11.13 24.30 -6.63
N GLU A 84 -12.25 24.97 -6.91
CA GLU A 84 -12.24 26.24 -7.65
C GLU A 84 -11.55 27.35 -6.85
N ARG A 85 -11.79 27.44 -5.54
CA ARG A 85 -11.09 28.41 -4.68
C ARG A 85 -9.59 28.16 -4.64
N LEU A 86 -9.18 26.89 -4.54
CA LEU A 86 -7.77 26.47 -4.60
C LEU A 86 -7.14 26.86 -5.95
N HIS A 87 -7.83 26.60 -7.06
CA HIS A 87 -7.36 26.93 -8.40
C HIS A 87 -7.20 28.44 -8.61
N ASN A 88 -8.12 29.23 -8.06
CA ASN A 88 -8.14 30.68 -8.20
C ASN A 88 -7.22 31.40 -7.20
N GLY A 89 -6.49 30.68 -6.35
CA GLY A 89 -5.56 31.25 -5.37
C GLY A 89 -6.21 31.98 -4.19
N ASN A 90 -7.51 31.76 -3.96
CA ASN A 90 -8.31 32.44 -2.93
C ASN A 90 -8.49 31.53 -1.70
N LEU A 91 -7.38 31.16 -1.05
CA LEU A 91 -7.39 30.45 0.23
C LEU A 91 -7.40 31.44 1.41
#